data_AF-A0A1C5A9Z4-F1
#
_entry.id   AF-A0A1C5A9Z4-F1
#
_cell.length_a   1.000
_cell.length_b   1.000
_cell.length_c   1.000
_cell.angle_alpha   90.00
_cell.angle_beta   90.00
_cell.angle_gamma   90.00
#
_symmetry.space_group_name_H-M   'P 1'
#
loop_
_entity.id
_entity.type
_entity.pdbx_description
1 polymer ?
#
loop_
_entity_poly.entity_id
_entity_poly.type
_entity_poly.pdbx_seq_one_letter_code
_entity_poly.pdbx_strand_id
1 'polypeptide(L)'
;MAEPHLDNPGEIRWFKSEHPLPVLGPCPHAGCQHLGQGVIAWGPSYEHYELVECGITDDTTGCAAQCRSWVDGHGRVTAAWLHVDTSPAAVSG
;
A
#
# COMPACT_ATOMS: atom_id res chain seq x y z
N MET A 1 -15.32 13.49 6.37
CA MET A 1 -14.33 13.15 5.32
C MET A 1 -14.21 11.64 5.37
N ALA A 2 -14.43 10.94 4.25
CA ALA A 2 -14.35 9.48 4.23
C ALA A 2 -12.92 9.07 4.61
N GLU A 3 -12.79 8.16 5.56
CA GLU A 3 -11.50 7.57 5.90
C GLU A 3 -10.92 6.93 4.63
N PRO A 4 -9.65 7.19 4.28
CA PRO A 4 -9.04 6.61 3.10
C PRO A 4 -8.81 5.12 3.35
N HIS A 5 -9.76 4.29 2.90
CA HIS A 5 -9.68 2.84 3.08
C HIS A 5 -8.99 2.21 1.86
N LEU A 6 -7.73 1.83 2.02
CA LEU A 6 -7.00 1.02 1.04
C LEU A 6 -7.64 -0.37 0.87
N ASP A 7 -8.30 -0.86 1.93
CA ASP A 7 -8.81 -2.23 2.06
C ASP A 7 -10.28 -2.42 1.65
N ASN A 8 -10.94 -1.39 1.09
CA ASN A 8 -12.36 -1.46 0.69
C ASN A 8 -12.66 -1.65 -0.82
N PRO A 9 -11.83 -2.31 -1.66
CA PRO A 9 -12.27 -2.68 -3.01
C PRO A 9 -13.07 -4.00 -3.04
N GLY A 10 -13.11 -4.78 -1.94
CA GLY A 10 -13.75 -6.09 -1.86
C GLY A 10 -12.88 -7.14 -1.17
N GLU A 11 -12.94 -8.40 -1.60
CA GLU A 11 -12.11 -9.49 -1.05
C GLU A 11 -10.65 -9.36 -1.53
N ILE A 12 -9.72 -9.21 -0.58
CA ILE A 12 -8.28 -9.09 -0.84
C ILE A 12 -7.58 -10.39 -0.44
N ARG A 13 -6.71 -10.90 -1.32
CA ARG A 13 -5.91 -12.11 -1.10
C ARG A 13 -4.47 -11.74 -0.80
N TRP A 14 -4.13 -11.70 0.48
CA TRP A 14 -2.80 -11.34 0.98
C TRP A 14 -1.76 -12.43 0.73
N PHE A 15 -0.52 -12.01 0.51
CA PHE A 15 0.64 -12.90 0.50
C PHE A 15 1.04 -13.32 1.90
N LYS A 16 1.86 -14.37 1.98
CA LYS A 16 2.32 -14.91 3.27
C LYS A 16 3.11 -13.83 4.02
N SER A 17 2.73 -13.59 5.28
CA SER A 17 3.26 -12.53 6.15
C SER A 17 2.74 -11.11 5.85
N GLU A 18 1.86 -10.95 4.86
CA GLU A 18 1.17 -9.70 4.57
C GLU A 18 -0.23 -9.69 5.19
N HIS A 19 -0.72 -8.49 5.47
CA HIS A 19 -1.99 -8.26 6.15
C HIS A 19 -2.46 -6.81 5.96
N PRO A 20 -3.76 -6.55 6.19
CA PRO A 20 -4.28 -5.19 6.24
C PRO A 20 -3.49 -4.36 7.27
N LEU A 21 -3.09 -3.16 6.88
CA LEU A 21 -2.43 -2.20 7.78
C LEU A 21 -3.28 -0.93 7.90
N PRO A 22 -3.33 -0.31 9.09
CA PRO A 22 -4.03 0.95 9.27
C PRO A 22 -3.50 2.02 8.31
N VAL A 23 -4.39 2.70 7.61
CA VAL A 23 -4.03 3.85 6.78
C VAL A 23 -3.90 5.09 7.65
N LEU A 24 -2.74 5.73 7.59
CA LEU A 24 -2.43 6.97 8.32
C LEU A 24 -2.80 8.23 7.52
N GLY A 25 -2.97 8.09 6.20
CA GLY A 25 -3.38 9.17 5.31
C GLY A 25 -2.65 9.11 3.96
N PRO A 26 -2.66 10.20 3.18
CA PRO A 26 -1.84 10.32 1.97
C PRO A 26 -0.36 10.12 2.28
N CYS A 27 0.40 9.56 1.34
CA CYS A 27 1.83 9.37 1.53
C CYS A 27 2.53 10.72 1.84
N PRO A 28 3.24 10.86 2.98
CA PRO A 28 3.84 12.13 3.40
C PRO A 28 5.17 12.43 2.69
N HIS A 29 5.72 11.46 1.98
CA HIS A 29 7.05 11.50 1.37
C HIS A 29 7.04 12.34 0.07
N ALA A 30 7.10 13.66 0.24
CA ALA A 30 7.13 14.61 -0.85
C ALA A 30 8.29 14.33 -1.82
N GLY A 31 7.99 14.26 -3.12
CA GLY A 31 8.99 13.99 -4.16
C GLY A 31 9.30 12.51 -4.40
N CYS A 32 8.66 11.59 -3.66
CA CYS A 32 8.75 10.18 -3.97
C CYS A 32 8.11 9.89 -5.34
N GLN A 33 8.84 9.22 -6.22
CA GLN A 33 8.31 8.81 -7.53
C GLN A 33 7.40 7.59 -7.46
N HIS A 34 7.38 6.91 -6.30
CA HIS A 34 6.69 5.66 -6.02
C HIS A 34 6.90 4.56 -7.06
N LEU A 35 7.72 3.57 -6.72
CA LEU A 35 7.93 2.39 -7.56
C LEU A 35 7.17 1.21 -6.97
N GLY A 36 6.07 0.80 -7.59
CA GLY A 36 5.32 -0.40 -7.18
C GLY A 36 6.10 -1.67 -7.47
N GLN A 37 7.01 -2.08 -6.58
CA GLN A 37 7.88 -3.25 -6.79
C GLN A 37 7.56 -4.42 -5.86
N GLY A 38 6.88 -4.17 -4.74
CA GLY A 38 6.46 -5.22 -3.81
C GLY A 38 4.97 -5.49 -3.93
N VAL A 39 4.56 -6.44 -4.78
CA VAL A 39 3.17 -6.92 -4.76
C VAL A 39 2.96 -7.70 -3.46
N ILE A 40 2.00 -7.26 -2.64
CA ILE A 40 1.72 -7.79 -1.30
C ILE A 40 0.34 -8.44 -1.18
N ALA A 41 -0.56 -8.14 -2.12
CA ALA A 41 -1.85 -8.81 -2.22
C ALA A 41 -2.41 -8.76 -3.64
N TRP A 42 -3.33 -9.68 -3.93
CA TRP A 42 -4.22 -9.59 -5.09
C TRP A 42 -5.56 -9.03 -4.66
N GLY A 43 -6.08 -8.08 -5.44
CA GLY A 43 -7.39 -7.52 -5.20
C GLY A 43 -8.48 -8.21 -6.04
N PRO A 44 -9.72 -7.70 -5.93
CA PRO A 44 -10.91 -8.39 -6.42
C PRO A 44 -11.24 -8.11 -7.88
N SER A 45 -10.54 -7.18 -8.54
CA SER A 45 -10.94 -6.68 -9.87
C SER A 45 -9.73 -6.29 -10.72
N TYR A 46 -9.96 -6.02 -12.00
CA TYR A 46 -8.91 -5.56 -12.91
C TYR A 46 -8.42 -4.14 -12.60
N GLU A 47 -9.23 -3.32 -11.94
CA GLU A 47 -8.89 -1.95 -11.52
C GLU A 47 -8.09 -1.93 -10.20
N HIS A 48 -8.36 -2.90 -9.33
CA HIS A 48 -7.66 -3.13 -8.07
C HIS A 48 -7.06 -4.54 -8.13
N TYR A 49 -6.11 -4.75 -9.04
CA TYR A 49 -5.60 -6.08 -9.36
C TYR A 49 -4.49 -6.48 -8.41
N GLU A 50 -3.49 -5.61 -8.25
CA GLU A 50 -2.37 -5.82 -7.35
C GLU A 50 -2.32 -4.70 -6.32
N LEU A 51 -2.20 -5.08 -5.05
CA LEU A 51 -1.80 -4.15 -4.01
C LEU A 51 -0.29 -4.17 -3.94
N VAL A 52 0.33 -3.00 -4.10
CA VAL A 52 1.78 -2.84 -4.13
C VAL A 52 2.27 -1.92 -3.02
N GLU A 53 3.47 -2.18 -2.56
CA GLU A 53 4.27 -1.29 -1.73
C GLU A 53 5.26 -0.49 -2.56
N CYS A 54 5.55 0.71 -2.07
CA CYS A 54 6.60 1.53 -2.63
C CYS A 54 7.95 0.86 -2.37
N GLY A 55 8.64 0.46 -3.43
CA GLY A 55 9.96 -0.18 -3.39
C GLY A 55 11.11 0.79 -3.64
N ILE A 56 10.89 2.10 -3.50
CA ILE A 56 11.99 3.06 -3.64
C ILE A 56 13.04 2.78 -2.56
N THR A 57 14.24 2.39 -2.97
CA THR A 57 15.33 2.04 -2.04
C THR A 57 16.20 3.25 -1.67
N ASP A 58 15.90 4.41 -2.24
CA ASP A 58 16.55 5.66 -1.87
C ASP A 58 16.00 6.13 -0.52
N ASP A 59 16.77 5.80 0.53
CA ASP A 59 16.52 6.15 1.94
C ASP A 59 16.31 7.65 2.17
N THR A 60 16.66 8.51 1.20
CA THR A 60 16.43 9.96 1.30
C THR A 60 14.95 10.33 1.46
N THR A 61 14.03 9.48 0.98
CA THR A 61 12.59 9.70 1.13
C THR A 61 11.94 8.92 2.25
N GLY A 62 12.56 7.83 2.74
CA GLY A 62 11.97 6.94 3.76
C GLY A 62 10.68 6.21 3.34
N CYS A 63 10.28 6.28 2.06
CA CYS A 63 8.98 5.79 1.60
C CYS A 63 8.88 4.26 1.44
N ALA A 64 10.02 3.56 1.42
CA ALA A 64 10.09 2.13 1.19
C ALA A 64 9.19 1.34 2.15
N ALA A 65 8.27 0.51 1.64
CA ALA A 65 7.29 -0.28 2.41
C ALA A 65 6.33 0.51 3.32
N GLN A 66 6.49 1.83 3.45
CA GLN A 66 5.61 2.68 4.27
C GLN A 66 4.39 3.18 3.50
N CYS A 67 4.45 3.22 2.17
CA CYS A 67 3.31 3.62 1.36
C CYS A 67 2.86 2.49 0.44
N ARG A 68 1.54 2.34 0.31
CA ARG A 68 0.87 1.33 -0.51
C ARG A 68 -0.07 1.97 -1.54
N SER A 69 -0.30 1.29 -2.65
CA SER A 69 -1.33 1.67 -3.62
C SER A 69 -1.82 0.46 -4.41
N TRP A 70 -2.94 0.63 -5.12
CA TRP A 70 -3.47 -0.33 -6.07
C TRP A 70 -2.93 -0.08 -7.47
N VAL A 71 -2.64 -1.15 -8.19
CA VAL A 71 -2.39 -1.13 -9.62
C VAL A 71 -3.37 -2.03 -10.37
N ASP A 72 -3.68 -1.63 -11.61
CA ASP A 72 -4.52 -2.41 -12.51
C ASP A 72 -3.80 -3.63 -13.09
N GLY A 73 -4.50 -4.47 -13.85
CA GLY A 73 -3.92 -5.62 -14.55
C GLY A 73 -2.87 -5.29 -15.62
N HIS A 74 -2.54 -4.01 -15.81
CA HIS A 74 -1.48 -3.50 -16.68
C HIS A 74 -0.35 -2.82 -15.89
N GLY A 75 -0.35 -2.89 -14.56
CA GLY A 75 0.65 -2.29 -13.69
C GLY A 75 0.55 -0.76 -13.56
N ARG A 76 -0.60 -0.16 -13.87
CA ARG A 76 -0.83 1.28 -13.70
C ARG A 76 -1.43 1.55 -12.34
N VAL A 77 -0.88 2.54 -11.63
CA VAL A 77 -1.44 3.02 -10.36
C VAL A 77 -2.85 3.57 -10.58
N THR A 78 -3.83 2.99 -9.89
CA THR A 78 -5.25 3.36 -9.96
C THR A 78 -5.74 4.10 -8.71
N ALA A 79 -5.01 3.99 -7.60
CA ALA A 79 -5.31 4.66 -6.34
C ALA A 79 -4.21 5.64 -5.92
N ALA A 80 -4.56 6.57 -5.04
CA ALA A 80 -3.56 7.40 -4.38
C ALA A 80 -2.62 6.54 -3.54
N TRP A 81 -1.35 6.93 -3.47
CA TRP A 81 -0.40 6.32 -2.54
C TRP A 81 -0.74 6.75 -1.11
N LEU A 82 -0.98 5.77 -0.24
CA LEU A 82 -1.36 6.00 1.14
C LEU A 82 -0.28 5.47 2.08
N HIS A 83 0.01 6.25 3.12
CA HIS A 83 0.88 5.86 4.21
C HIS A 83 0.16 4.85 5.10
N VAL A 84 0.85 3.78 5.46
CA VAL A 84 0.34 2.74 6.35
C VAL A 84 1.19 2.61 7.59
N ASP A 85 0.57 2.22 8.70
CA ASP A 85 1.26 1.95 9.95
C ASP A 85 1.94 0.58 9.88
N THR A 86 3.25 0.58 9.64
CA THR A 86 4.08 -0.64 9.64
C THR A 86 4.64 -0.96 11.02
N SER A 87 4.24 -0.23 12.07
CA SER A 87 4.68 -0.52 13.43
C SER A 87 4.18 -1.92 13.79
N PRO A 88 5.03 -2.78 14.39
CA PRO A 88 4.55 -4.06 14.87
C PRO A 88 3.42 -3.79 15.85
N ALA A 89 2.24 -4.37 15.61
CA ALA A 89 1.10 -4.25 16.50
C ALA A 89 1.59 -4.48 17.93
N ALA A 90 1.49 -3.45 18.78
CA ALA A 90 1.91 -3.56 20.16
C ALA A 90 1.11 -4.72 20.78
N VAL A 91 1.78 -5.83 21.01
CA VAL A 91 1.24 -6.97 21.76
C VAL A 91 0.95 -6.45 23.17
N SER A 92 -0.27 -5.98 23.35
CA SER A 92 -0.80 -5.65 24.67
C SER A 92 -0.99 -6.98 25.38
N GLY A 93 -0.02 -7.33 26.24
CA GLY A 93 -0.09 -8.48 27.15
C GLY A 93 -0.98 -8.22 28.34
#